data_AF-A0A2U8GI59-F1
#
_entry.id   AF-A0A2U8GI59-F1
#
_cell.length_a   1.000
_cell.length_b   1.000
_cell.length_c   1.000
_cell.angle_alpha   90.00
_cell.angle_beta   90.00
_cell.angle_gamma   90.00
#
_symmetry.space_group_name_H-M   'P 1'
#
loop_
_entity.id
_entity.type
_entity.pdbx_description
1 polymer ?
#
loop_
_entity_poly.entity_id
_entity_poly.type
_entity_poly.pdbx_seq_one_letter_code
_entity_poly.pdbx_strand_id
1 'polypeptide(L)'
;MVNDTISDMLTRIRNACMVQKGTVLVPFTKMNQKIAQILEKEGFIQNFQISEDSKNLILRLKYRSKKIGNTKRKESCITNLKRISKPGLRIYANHKEIPRVLGGAGIIILSTPEGLLTDREARSLGIGGEVLCSIW
;
A
#
# COMPACT_ATOMS: atom_id res chain seq x y z
N MET A 1 -5.55 16.99 13.79
CA MET A 1 -4.42 17.04 12.85
C MET A 1 -4.03 15.60 12.53
N VAL A 2 -3.89 15.21 11.26
CA VAL A 2 -3.40 13.86 10.91
C VAL A 2 -1.87 13.91 10.90
N ASN A 3 -1.23 13.25 11.87
CA ASN A 3 0.23 13.32 12.04
C ASN A 3 1.00 12.39 11.08
N ASP A 4 0.38 11.29 10.63
CA ASP A 4 0.95 10.37 9.63
C ASP A 4 -0.11 10.05 8.56
N THR A 5 -0.01 10.71 7.41
CA THR A 5 -0.93 10.57 6.28
C THR A 5 -0.86 9.19 5.61
N ILE A 6 0.31 8.53 5.64
CA ILE A 6 0.49 7.18 5.12
C ILE A 6 -0.24 6.19 6.03
N SER A 7 -0.06 6.32 7.35
CA SER A 7 -0.75 5.47 8.32
C SER A 7 -2.28 5.62 8.23
N ASP A 8 -2.77 6.85 8.03
CA ASP A 8 -4.20 7.10 7.79
C ASP A 8 -4.70 6.40 6.51
N MET A 9 -4.00 6.57 5.38
CA MET A 9 -4.32 5.88 4.12
C MET A 9 -4.42 4.36 4.29
N LEU A 10 -3.40 3.73 4.88
CA LEU A 10 -3.36 2.27 5.10
C LEU A 10 -4.51 1.81 6.00
N THR A 11 -4.85 2.59 7.02
CA THR A 11 -5.93 2.28 7.96
C THR A 11 -7.30 2.38 7.28
N ARG A 12 -7.53 3.42 6.47
CA ARG A 12 -8.78 3.58 5.69
C ARG A 12 -8.98 2.42 4.73
N ILE A 13 -7.94 2.00 4.01
CA ILE A 13 -8.00 0.85 3.11
C ILE A 13 -8.32 -0.42 3.90
N ARG A 14 -7.61 -0.67 5.02
CA ARG A 14 -7.86 -1.84 5.89
C ARG A 14 -9.31 -1.90 6.33
N ASN A 15 -9.84 -0.79 6.85
CA ASN A 15 -11.22 -0.71 7.34
C ASN A 15 -12.23 -0.95 6.20
N ALA A 16 -11.99 -0.38 5.01
CA ALA A 16 -12.83 -0.58 3.84
C ALA A 16 -12.83 -2.05 3.36
N CYS A 17 -11.67 -2.73 3.39
CA CYS A 17 -11.56 -4.16 3.09
C CYS A 17 -12.34 -5.03 4.09
N MET A 18 -12.30 -4.69 5.39
CA MET A 18 -13.02 -5.44 6.44
C MET A 18 -14.54 -5.45 6.21
N VAL A 19 -15.11 -4.33 5.76
CA VAL A 19 -16.53 -4.21 5.42
C VAL A 19 -16.84 -4.44 3.94
N GLN A 20 -15.87 -4.94 3.16
CA GLN A 20 -16.00 -5.27 1.73
C GLN A 20 -16.51 -4.11 0.85
N LYS A 21 -16.11 -2.88 1.16
CA LYS A 21 -16.46 -1.70 0.35
C LYS A 21 -15.75 -1.75 -1.01
N GLY A 22 -16.45 -1.36 -2.07
CA GLY A 22 -15.88 -1.28 -3.42
C GLY A 22 -14.86 -0.14 -3.59
N THR A 23 -15.04 0.96 -2.85
CA THR A 23 -14.19 2.15 -2.95
C THR A 23 -13.83 2.71 -1.56
N VAL A 24 -12.74 3.45 -1.50
CA VAL A 24 -12.31 4.19 -0.30
C VAL A 24 -11.78 5.57 -0.68
N LEU A 25 -12.14 6.56 0.14
CA LEU A 25 -11.65 7.94 0.03
C LEU A 25 -10.47 8.16 0.97
N VAL A 26 -9.36 8.62 0.42
CA VAL A 26 -8.13 8.94 1.14
C VAL A 26 -7.74 10.38 0.85
N PRO A 27 -7.23 11.17 1.81
CA PRO A 27 -6.75 12.52 1.54
C PRO A 27 -5.69 12.55 0.44
N PHE A 28 -5.83 13.49 -0.49
CA PHE A 28 -4.87 13.68 -1.56
C PHE A 28 -3.56 14.24 -1.01
N THR A 29 -2.47 13.51 -1.26
CA THR A 29 -1.09 14.00 -1.12
C THR A 29 -0.27 13.36 -2.23
N LYS A 30 0.83 14.01 -2.66
CA LYS A 30 1.76 13.42 -3.64
C LYS A 30 2.27 12.04 -3.20
N MET A 31 2.47 11.86 -1.89
CA MET A 31 2.91 10.59 -1.30
C MET A 31 1.82 9.51 -1.44
N ASN A 32 0.58 9.80 -1.04
CA ASN A 32 -0.54 8.85 -1.14
C ASN A 32 -0.83 8.49 -2.60
N GLN A 33 -0.70 9.44 -3.52
CA GLN A 33 -0.86 9.20 -4.95
C GLN A 33 0.19 8.21 -5.46
N LYS A 34 1.47 8.42 -5.13
CA LYS A 34 2.55 7.49 -5.53
C LYS A 34 2.37 6.10 -4.92
N ILE A 35 1.93 6.00 -3.66
CA ILE A 35 1.60 4.71 -3.05
C ILE A 35 0.44 4.04 -3.80
N ALA A 36 -0.62 4.78 -4.16
CA ALA A 36 -1.74 4.25 -4.91
C ALA A 36 -1.32 3.73 -6.30
N GLN A 37 -0.41 4.42 -7.00
CA GLN A 37 0.18 3.95 -8.26
C GLN A 37 0.90 2.61 -8.10
N ILE A 38 1.70 2.44 -7.03
CA ILE A 38 2.37 1.16 -6.76
C ILE A 38 1.34 0.06 -6.45
N LEU A 39 0.33 0.36 -5.64
CA LEU A 39 -0.74 -0.61 -5.33
C LEU A 39 -1.51 -1.06 -6.58
N GLU A 40 -1.74 -0.16 -7.54
CA GLU A 40 -2.37 -0.48 -8.82
C GLU A 40 -1.45 -1.32 -9.70
N LYS A 41 -0.19 -0.91 -9.86
CA LYS A 41 0.84 -1.62 -10.64
C LYS A 41 1.06 -3.05 -10.16
N GLU A 42 1.12 -3.24 -8.84
CA GLU A 42 1.28 -4.56 -8.20
C GLU A 42 -0.06 -5.34 -8.12
N GLY A 43 -1.18 -4.74 -8.56
CA GLY A 43 -2.46 -5.40 -8.70
C GLY A 43 -3.23 -5.62 -7.39
N PHE A 44 -2.88 -4.91 -6.31
CA PHE A 44 -3.57 -4.92 -5.02
C PHE A 44 -4.92 -4.17 -5.09
N ILE A 45 -4.97 -3.09 -5.86
CA ILE A 45 -6.21 -2.34 -6.16
C ILE A 45 -6.55 -2.47 -7.66
N GLN A 46 -7.78 -2.11 -8.03
CA GLN A 46 -8.18 -2.09 -9.44
C GLN A 46 -7.65 -0.86 -10.15
N ASN A 47 -7.86 0.32 -9.57
CA ASN A 47 -7.35 1.60 -10.01
C ASN A 47 -7.55 2.67 -8.93
N PHE A 48 -7.10 3.89 -9.21
CA PHE A 48 -7.42 5.08 -8.42
C PHE A 48 -7.73 6.29 -9.30
N GLN A 49 -8.45 7.26 -8.73
CA GLN A 49 -8.75 8.54 -9.37
C GLN A 49 -8.57 9.68 -8.36
N ILE A 50 -8.21 10.87 -8.85
CA ILE A 50 -8.21 12.09 -8.04
C ILE A 50 -9.64 12.65 -8.10
N SER A 51 -10.20 13.06 -6.96
CA SER A 51 -11.52 13.69 -6.92
C SER A 51 -11.52 15.03 -7.65
N GLU A 52 -12.67 15.49 -8.13
CA GLU A 52 -12.80 16.75 -8.88
C GLU A 52 -12.30 17.95 -8.08
N ASP A 53 -12.54 17.97 -6.76
CA ASP A 53 -12.06 19.01 -5.85
C ASP A 53 -10.56 18.89 -5.51
N SER A 54 -9.86 17.87 -6.04
CA SER A 54 -8.45 17.54 -5.77
C SER A 54 -8.10 17.35 -4.29
N LYS A 55 -9.11 17.16 -3.42
CA LYS A 55 -8.89 16.95 -1.97
C LYS A 55 -8.66 15.49 -1.62
N ASN A 56 -9.12 14.56 -2.45
CA ASN A 56 -9.12 13.14 -2.16
C ASN A 56 -8.65 12.29 -3.34
N LEU A 57 -8.19 11.08 -2.99
CA LEU A 57 -7.99 9.95 -3.88
C LEU A 57 -9.15 8.97 -3.67
N ILE A 58 -9.78 8.57 -4.75
CA ILE A 58 -10.80 7.52 -4.80
C ILE A 58 -10.11 6.23 -5.22
N LEU A 59 -9.87 5.31 -4.29
CA LEU A 59 -9.27 4.01 -4.60
C LEU A 59 -10.37 2.97 -4.84
N ARG A 60 -10.30 2.21 -5.94
CA ARG A 60 -11.18 1.07 -6.20
C ARG A 60 -10.52 -0.22 -5.72
N LEU A 61 -11.10 -0.83 -4.68
CA LEU A 61 -10.55 -2.02 -4.04
C LEU A 61 -10.84 -3.27 -4.88
N LYS A 62 -9.87 -4.19 -4.91
CA LYS A 62 -9.97 -5.44 -5.67
C LYS A 62 -10.29 -6.61 -4.75
N TYR A 63 -11.32 -7.36 -5.11
CA TYR A 63 -11.73 -8.57 -4.39
C TYR A 63 -11.75 -9.77 -5.33
N ARG A 64 -11.33 -10.92 -4.83
CA ARG A 64 -11.45 -12.22 -5.49
C ARG A 64 -12.65 -12.97 -4.92
N SER A 65 -13.33 -13.74 -5.77
CA SER A 65 -14.35 -14.66 -5.30
C SER A 65 -13.69 -15.96 -4.86
N LYS A 66 -13.85 -16.32 -3.60
CA LYS A 66 -13.38 -17.60 -3.05
C LYS A 66 -14.58 -18.45 -2.70
N LYS A 67 -14.61 -19.67 -3.24
CA LYS A 67 -15.62 -20.66 -2.91
C LYS A 67 -15.18 -21.38 -1.64
N ILE A 68 -16.01 -21.33 -0.60
CA ILE A 68 -15.80 -22.05 0.66
C ILE A 68 -17.02 -22.95 0.83
N GLY A 69 -16.86 -24.24 0.52
CA GLY A 69 -17.97 -25.18 0.43
C GLY A 69 -18.98 -24.78 -0.65
N ASN A 70 -20.25 -24.63 -0.27
CA ASN A 70 -21.33 -24.20 -1.17
C ASN A 70 -21.50 -22.67 -1.23
N THR A 71 -20.73 -21.91 -0.46
CA THR A 71 -20.89 -20.46 -0.32
C THR A 71 -19.77 -19.72 -1.06
N LYS A 72 -20.10 -18.64 -1.76
CA LYS A 72 -19.11 -17.73 -2.37
C LYS A 72 -18.89 -16.55 -1.43
N ARG A 73 -17.64 -16.32 -1.01
CA ARG A 73 -17.24 -15.14 -0.22
C ARG A 73 -16.29 -14.27 -1.03
N LYS A 74 -16.40 -12.95 -0.87
CA LYS A 74 -15.40 -12.00 -1.38
C LYS A 74 -14.21 -11.97 -0.43
N GLU A 75 -13.03 -12.18 -0.96
CA GLU A 75 -11.75 -12.05 -0.25
C GLU A 75 -10.99 -10.88 -0.87
N SER A 76 -10.48 -9.97 -0.03
CA SER A 76 -9.69 -8.84 -0.52
C SER A 76 -8.37 -9.33 -1.11
N CYS A 77 -7.89 -8.71 -2.19
CA CYS A 77 -6.53 -8.92 -2.68
C CYS A 77 -5.46 -8.40 -1.70
N ILE A 78 -5.86 -7.58 -0.73
CA ILE A 78 -5.02 -7.06 0.33
C ILE A 78 -5.43 -7.75 1.63
N THR A 79 -4.54 -8.56 2.19
CA THR A 79 -4.73 -9.27 3.46
C THR A 79 -4.17 -8.47 4.64
N ASN A 80 -3.09 -7.73 4.46
CA ASN A 80 -2.47 -6.90 5.49
C ASN A 80 -1.81 -5.65 4.92
N LEU A 81 -1.83 -4.59 5.73
CA LEU A 81 -1.23 -3.28 5.45
C LEU A 81 -0.57 -2.82 6.73
N LYS A 82 0.75 -2.61 6.72
CA LYS A 82 1.49 -2.22 7.93
C LYS A 82 2.45 -1.07 7.66
N ARG A 83 2.28 0.03 8.40
CA ARG A 83 3.23 1.15 8.47
C ARG A 83 4.45 0.72 9.28
N ILE A 84 5.65 0.81 8.69
CA ILE A 84 6.91 0.36 9.29
C ILE A 84 7.64 1.54 9.93
N SER A 85 8.24 2.42 9.12
CA SER A 85 8.75 3.71 9.61
C SER A 85 7.58 4.56 10.15
N LYS A 86 7.78 5.42 11.14
CA LYS A 86 6.76 6.33 11.67
C LYS A 86 7.41 7.67 12.02
N PRO A 87 6.67 8.78 12.11
CA PRO A 87 7.26 10.08 12.46
C PRO A 87 8.13 10.06 13.73
N GLY A 88 7.72 9.33 14.76
CA GLY A 88 8.49 9.18 16.00
C GLY A 88 9.61 8.13 15.96
N LEU A 89 9.69 7.30 14.91
CA LEU A 89 10.76 6.32 14.74
C LEU A 89 10.95 6.02 13.25
N ARG A 90 11.96 6.64 12.66
CA ARG A 90 12.29 6.42 11.24
C ARG A 90 13.11 5.15 11.08
N ILE A 91 12.69 4.31 10.14
CA ILE A 91 13.35 3.04 9.84
C ILE A 91 13.94 3.12 8.43
N TYR A 92 15.25 2.91 8.33
CA TYR A 92 15.99 2.88 7.07
C TYR A 92 16.61 1.50 6.88
N ALA A 93 16.75 1.08 5.63
CA ALA A 93 17.42 -0.17 5.28
C ALA A 93 18.30 0.03 4.05
N ASN A 94 19.49 -0.59 4.07
CA ASN A 94 20.31 -0.73 2.87
C ASN A 94 19.68 -1.78 1.93
N HIS A 95 19.98 -1.74 0.64
CA HIS A 95 19.46 -2.69 -0.37
C HIS A 95 19.69 -4.16 0.01
N LYS A 96 20.81 -4.46 0.69
CA LYS A 96 21.16 -5.81 1.19
C LYS A 96 20.29 -6.26 2.36
N GLU A 97 19.74 -5.32 3.12
CA GLU A 97 19.01 -5.54 4.36
C GLU A 97 17.50 -5.42 4.17
N ILE A 98 17.02 -5.05 2.97
CA ILE A 98 15.58 -4.94 2.69
C ILE A 98 14.94 -6.31 2.91
N PRO A 99 14.02 -6.46 3.89
CA PRO A 99 13.43 -7.76 4.20
C PRO A 99 12.46 -8.21 3.10
N ARG A 100 12.27 -9.51 2.95
CA ARG A 100 11.26 -10.08 2.03
C ARG A 100 9.99 -10.37 2.81
N VAL A 101 8.85 -9.88 2.31
CA VAL A 101 7.54 -10.15 2.92
C VAL A 101 6.97 -11.43 2.31
N LEU A 102 6.57 -12.39 3.17
CA LEU A 102 6.00 -13.68 2.77
C LEU A 102 6.78 -14.40 1.65
N GLY A 103 8.11 -14.48 1.79
CA GLY A 103 8.96 -15.13 0.78
C GLY A 103 9.00 -14.42 -0.59
N GLY A 104 8.48 -13.20 -0.68
CA GLY A 104 8.36 -12.42 -1.91
C GLY A 104 6.93 -12.32 -2.45
N ALA A 105 5.93 -12.94 -1.82
CA ALA A 105 4.53 -12.78 -2.23
C ALA A 105 3.96 -11.39 -1.88
N GLY A 106 4.48 -10.76 -0.82
CA GLY A 106 4.16 -9.38 -0.47
C GLY A 106 5.20 -8.40 -1.00
N ILE A 107 4.93 -7.11 -0.81
CA ILE A 107 5.82 -6.02 -1.17
C ILE A 107 6.16 -5.15 0.04
N ILE A 108 7.30 -4.49 -0.03
CA ILE A 108 7.64 -3.34 0.82
C ILE A 108 7.78 -2.13 -0.08
N ILE A 109 7.23 -1.00 0.34
CA ILE A 109 7.41 0.28 -0.33
C ILE A 109 8.46 1.07 0.45
N LEU A 110 9.49 1.55 -0.27
CA LEU A 110 10.58 2.35 0.27
C LEU A 110 10.58 3.75 -0.36
N SER A 111 10.97 4.75 0.43
CA SER A 111 11.35 6.07 -0.07
C SER A 111 12.85 6.10 -0.27
N THR A 112 13.29 6.18 -1.52
CA THR A 112 14.70 6.24 -1.93
C THR A 112 15.00 7.60 -2.58
N PRO A 113 16.27 7.93 -2.84
CA PRO A 113 16.64 9.14 -3.59
C PRO A 113 16.03 9.19 -5.00
N GLU A 114 15.76 8.04 -5.62
CA GLU A 114 15.16 7.96 -6.96
C GLU A 114 13.62 7.98 -6.93
N GLY A 115 13.00 7.99 -5.75
CA GLY A 115 11.56 8.06 -5.57
C GLY A 115 10.99 6.94 -4.71
N LEU A 116 9.72 6.59 -4.93
CA LEU A 116 9.11 5.47 -4.24
C LEU A 116 9.33 4.21 -5.07
N LEU A 117 9.92 3.20 -4.44
CA LEU A 117 10.24 1.92 -5.06
C LEU A 117 9.68 0.76 -4.23
N THR A 118 9.37 -0.34 -4.90
CA THR A 118 9.17 -1.63 -4.24
C THR A 118 10.50 -2.21 -3.78
N ASP A 119 10.48 -3.18 -2.86
CA ASP A 119 11.69 -3.89 -2.43
C ASP A 119 12.39 -4.64 -3.55
N ARG A 120 11.66 -5.06 -4.59
CA ARG A 120 12.25 -5.71 -5.76
C ARG A 120 13.01 -4.71 -6.62
N GLU A 121 12.39 -3.58 -6.91
CA GLU A 121 13.01 -2.48 -7.67
C GLU A 121 14.24 -1.92 -6.93
N ALA A 122 14.11 -1.65 -5.63
CA ALA A 122 15.19 -1.16 -4.80
C ALA A 122 16.40 -2.11 -4.76
N ARG A 123 16.16 -3.43 -4.64
CA ARG A 123 17.23 -4.45 -4.72
C ARG A 123 17.87 -4.52 -6.11
N SER A 124 17.06 -4.41 -7.18
CA SER A 124 17.56 -4.44 -8.56
C SER A 124 18.47 -3.24 -8.87
N LEU A 125 18.16 -2.08 -8.30
CA LEU A 125 18.93 -0.85 -8.48
C LEU A 125 20.10 -0.74 -7.47
N GLY A 126 20.14 -1.59 -6.45
CA GLY A 126 21.17 -1.54 -5.40
C GLY A 126 21.01 -0.35 -4.45
N ILE A 127 19.79 0.18 -4.29
CA ILE A 127 19.52 1.41 -3.53
C ILE A 127 18.69 1.10 -2.28
N GLY A 128 19.08 1.69 -1.14
CA GLY A 128 18.35 1.64 0.12
C GLY A 128 17.43 2.84 0.32
N GLY A 129 16.74 2.90 1.46
CA GLY A 129 15.87 4.03 1.77
C GLY A 129 15.07 3.89 3.05
N GLU A 130 14.15 4.83 3.28
CA GLU A 130 13.18 4.76 4.38
C GLU A 130 12.16 3.66 4.07
N VAL A 131 12.02 2.70 4.98
CA VAL A 131 11.08 1.59 4.85
C VAL A 131 9.68 2.07 5.25
N LEU A 132 8.85 2.43 4.27
CA LEU A 132 7.58 3.10 4.55
C LEU A 132 6.54 2.12 5.09
N CYS A 133 6.19 1.10 4.31
CA CYS A 133 5.14 0.16 4.64
C CYS A 133 5.32 -1.18 3.94
N SER A 134 4.58 -2.17 4.42
CA SER A 134 4.50 -3.50 3.84
C SER A 134 3.04 -3.84 3.54
N ILE A 135 2.84 -4.51 2.40
CA ILE A 135 1.52 -4.91 1.88
C ILE A 135 1.59 -6.36 1.41
N TRP A 136 0.59 -7.17 1.78
CA TRP A 136 0.36 -8.52 1.26
C TRP A 136 -1.10 -8.93 1.45
#